data_AF-A0A7S2KNP7-F1
#
_entry.id   AF-A0A7S2KNP7-F1
#
_cell.length_a   1.000
_cell.length_b   1.000
_cell.length_c   1.000
_cell.angle_alpha   90.00
_cell.angle_beta   90.00
_cell.angle_gamma   90.00
#
_symmetry.space_group_name_H-M   'P 1'
#
loop_
_entity.id
_entity.type
_entity.pdbx_description
1 polymer ?
#
loop_
_entity_poly.entity_id
_entity_poly.type
_entity_poly.pdbx_seq_one_letter_code
_entity_poly.pdbx_strand_id
1 'polypeptide(L)'
;AQEKWDWVGHENGLDWRDGWQSRRNNKDTQESETRKRIINTFIEAWERRLGSLCEQVVACPGALELVRALSEHGDLLLAVATSSRSEGVRKKRIKHEEMFQFFEHVVTGDDKNV
;
A
#
# COMPACT_ATOMS: atom_id res chain seq x y z
N ALA A 1 41.81 22.56 -31.29
CA ALA A 1 41.54 21.32 -32.04
C ALA A 1 41.30 20.21 -31.04
N GLN A 2 40.08 19.65 -30.97
CA GLN A 2 39.74 18.49 -30.15
C GLN A 2 40.10 17.23 -30.94
N GLU A 3 41.01 16.42 -30.42
CA GLU A 3 41.30 15.10 -31.00
C GLU A 3 40.18 14.13 -30.62
N LYS A 4 39.48 13.69 -31.66
CA LYS A 4 38.43 12.68 -31.64
C LYS A 4 39.09 11.32 -31.84
N TRP A 5 39.15 10.51 -30.79
CA TRP A 5 39.69 9.16 -30.89
C TRP A 5 38.58 8.23 -31.40
N ASP A 6 38.59 7.95 -32.71
CA ASP A 6 37.72 6.96 -33.34
C ASP A 6 38.31 5.56 -33.11
N TRP A 7 37.83 4.86 -32.08
CA TRP A 7 38.08 3.43 -31.91
C TRP A 7 37.18 2.63 -32.86
N VAL A 8 37.75 2.03 -33.90
CA VAL A 8 37.05 1.09 -34.78
C VAL A 8 37.33 -0.33 -34.30
N GLY A 9 36.45 -0.85 -33.45
CA GLY A 9 36.45 -2.26 -33.06
C GLY A 9 35.67 -3.07 -34.09
N HIS A 10 36.36 -3.84 -34.92
CA HIS A 10 35.76 -4.94 -35.68
C HIS A 10 36.50 -6.21 -35.29
N GLU A 11 35.81 -7.15 -34.64
CA GLU A 11 35.83 -8.58 -34.99
C GLU A 11 34.94 -9.37 -34.01
N ASN A 12 34.09 -10.22 -34.60
CA ASN A 12 33.03 -11.05 -34.02
C ASN A 12 31.72 -10.30 -33.76
N GLY A 13 30.80 -10.39 -34.73
CA GLY A 13 29.48 -9.76 -34.79
C GLY A 13 28.48 -10.19 -33.71
N LEU A 14 28.87 -10.08 -32.45
CA LEU A 14 27.99 -9.95 -31.31
C LEU A 14 28.22 -8.55 -30.77
N ASP A 15 27.26 -7.65 -31.01
CA ASP A 15 27.29 -6.33 -30.38
C ASP A 15 27.37 -6.57 -28.86
N TRP A 16 28.48 -6.17 -28.27
CA TRP A 16 28.67 -6.31 -26.83
C TRP A 16 27.53 -5.61 -26.08
N ARG A 17 26.94 -4.54 -26.63
CA ARG A 17 25.77 -3.85 -26.07
C ARG A 17 24.56 -4.78 -25.94
N ASP A 18 24.32 -5.65 -26.91
CA ASP A 18 23.22 -6.61 -26.89
C ASP A 18 23.40 -7.67 -25.78
N GLY A 19 24.64 -8.10 -25.56
CA GLY A 19 25.00 -9.05 -24.49
C GLY A 19 24.80 -8.48 -23.08
N TRP A 20 25.10 -7.19 -22.88
CA TRP A 20 24.89 -6.50 -21.60
C TRP A 20 23.39 -6.22 -21.33
N GLN A 21 22.64 -5.82 -22.35
CA GLN A 21 21.20 -5.57 -22.23
C GLN A 21 20.42 -6.87 -21.93
N SER A 22 20.73 -7.97 -22.61
CA SER A 22 20.08 -9.27 -22.38
C SER A 22 20.39 -9.88 -21.01
N ARG A 23 21.63 -9.75 -20.50
CA ARG A 23 22.01 -10.26 -19.17
C ARG A 23 21.42 -9.45 -18.02
N ARG A 24 21.26 -8.13 -18.17
CA ARG A 24 20.54 -7.28 -17.21
C ARG A 24 19.07 -7.68 -17.15
N ASN A 25 18.40 -7.74 -18.30
CA ASN A 25 16.97 -8.00 -18.37
C ASN A 25 16.57 -9.33 -17.71
N ASN A 26 17.36 -10.40 -17.84
CA ASN A 26 16.95 -11.71 -17.33
C ASN A 26 17.20 -11.90 -15.82
N LYS A 27 18.32 -11.36 -15.28
CA LYS A 27 18.59 -11.40 -13.82
C LYS A 27 17.70 -10.43 -13.04
N ASP A 28 17.49 -9.23 -13.58
CA ASP A 28 16.65 -8.21 -12.92
C ASP A 28 15.19 -8.66 -12.84
N THR A 29 14.70 -9.43 -13.82
CA THR A 29 13.32 -9.94 -13.82
C THR A 29 13.11 -11.03 -12.76
N GLN A 30 14.02 -12.00 -12.66
CA GLN A 30 13.91 -13.09 -11.68
C GLN A 30 14.10 -12.61 -10.23
N GLU A 31 15.02 -11.67 -10.00
CA GLU A 31 15.23 -11.05 -8.69
C GLU A 31 14.04 -10.16 -8.30
N SER A 32 13.48 -9.42 -9.25
CA SER A 32 12.26 -8.62 -9.07
C SER A 32 11.04 -9.46 -8.73
N GLU A 33 10.82 -10.61 -9.40
CA GLU A 33 9.72 -11.52 -9.10
C GLU A 33 9.86 -12.15 -7.71
N THR A 34 11.06 -12.60 -7.36
CA THR A 34 11.34 -13.16 -6.03
C THR A 34 11.06 -12.13 -4.95
N ARG A 35 11.53 -10.90 -5.14
CA ARG A 35 11.26 -9.78 -4.22
C ARG A 35 9.77 -9.49 -4.09
N LYS A 36 9.03 -9.43 -5.19
CA LYS A 36 7.57 -9.23 -5.18
C LYS A 36 6.87 -10.34 -4.40
N ARG A 37 7.25 -11.61 -4.60
CA ARG A 37 6.68 -12.75 -3.86
C ARG A 37 6.93 -12.61 -2.37
N ILE A 38 8.16 -12.32 -1.96
CA ILE A 38 8.51 -12.15 -0.53
C ILE A 38 7.70 -11.01 0.10
N ILE A 39 7.61 -9.86 -0.57
CA ILE A 39 6.83 -8.72 -0.09
C ILE A 39 5.36 -9.11 0.05
N ASN A 40 4.76 -9.72 -0.96
CA ASN A 40 3.35 -10.11 -0.93
C ASN A 40 3.07 -11.12 0.20
N THR A 41 3.91 -12.15 0.35
CA THR A 41 3.78 -13.12 1.44
C THR A 41 3.88 -12.45 2.81
N PHE A 42 4.79 -11.49 2.98
CA PHE A 42 4.90 -10.71 4.22
C PHE A 42 3.62 -9.91 4.50
N ILE A 43 3.13 -9.16 3.51
CA ILE A 43 1.92 -8.34 3.66
C ILE A 43 0.71 -9.22 3.99
N GLU A 44 0.52 -10.35 3.32
CA GLU A 44 -0.57 -11.28 3.61
C GLU A 44 -0.50 -11.86 5.04
N ALA A 45 0.69 -12.24 5.49
CA ALA A 45 0.90 -12.72 6.85
C ALA A 45 0.63 -11.63 7.90
N TRP A 46 1.10 -10.41 7.62
CA TRP A 46 0.89 -9.24 8.47
C TRP A 46 -0.60 -8.88 8.57
N GLU A 47 -1.31 -8.82 7.45
CA GLU A 47 -2.75 -8.55 7.39
C GLU A 47 -3.55 -9.61 8.14
N ARG A 48 -3.21 -10.89 7.98
CA ARG A 48 -3.85 -11.98 8.72
C ARG A 48 -3.68 -11.81 10.23
N ARG A 49 -2.48 -11.47 10.68
CA ARG A 49 -2.20 -11.26 12.10
C ARG A 49 -2.92 -10.03 12.64
N LEU A 50 -2.81 -8.88 11.97
CA LEU A 50 -3.53 -7.66 12.36
C LEU A 50 -5.04 -7.89 12.38
N GLY A 51 -5.57 -8.57 11.37
CA GLY A 51 -6.98 -8.91 11.28
C GLY A 51 -7.49 -9.74 12.46
N SER A 52 -6.64 -10.54 13.13
CA SER A 52 -7.02 -11.27 14.36
C SER A 52 -7.02 -10.38 15.62
N LEU A 53 -6.33 -9.24 15.57
CA LEU A 53 -6.23 -8.29 16.68
C LEU A 53 -7.23 -7.14 16.56
N CYS A 54 -7.76 -6.86 15.36
CA CYS A 54 -8.73 -5.78 15.13
C CYS A 54 -9.95 -5.84 16.04
N GLU A 55 -10.43 -7.04 16.39
CA GLU A 55 -11.57 -7.23 17.29
C GLU A 55 -11.25 -6.85 18.75
N GLN A 56 -9.97 -6.72 19.10
CA GLN A 56 -9.53 -6.37 20.46
C GLN A 56 -9.20 -4.88 20.60
N VAL A 57 -9.31 -4.10 19.51
CA VAL A 57 -9.02 -2.67 19.52
C VAL A 57 -10.04 -1.94 20.39
N VAL A 58 -9.53 -1.06 21.25
CA VAL A 58 -10.32 -0.17 22.11
C VAL A 58 -10.24 1.25 21.54
N ALA A 59 -11.35 1.98 21.60
CA ALA A 59 -11.37 3.39 21.20
C ALA A 59 -10.47 4.22 22.13
N CYS A 60 -9.86 5.28 21.59
CA CYS A 60 -9.14 6.23 22.43
C CYS A 60 -10.12 6.90 23.41
N PRO A 61 -9.69 7.22 24.65
CA PRO A 61 -10.53 7.97 25.58
C PRO A 61 -11.02 9.27 24.94
N GLY A 62 -12.33 9.55 25.03
CA GLY A 62 -12.94 10.75 24.44
C GLY A 62 -13.30 10.66 22.96
N ALA A 63 -12.97 9.55 22.26
CA ALA A 63 -13.21 9.45 20.82
C ALA A 63 -14.71 9.46 20.46
N LEU A 64 -15.54 8.72 21.19
CA LEU A 64 -16.98 8.68 20.96
C LEU A 64 -17.63 10.02 21.33
N GLU A 65 -17.22 10.59 22.45
CA GLU A 65 -17.71 11.87 22.96
C GLU A 65 -17.43 13.00 21.96
N LEU A 66 -16.21 13.04 21.41
CA LEU A 66 -15.83 14.00 20.39
C LEU A 66 -16.65 13.82 19.11
N VAL A 67 -16.73 12.59 18.59
CA VAL A 67 -17.46 12.31 17.34
C VAL A 67 -18.94 12.67 17.50
N ARG A 68 -19.55 12.33 18.64
CA ARG A 68 -20.94 12.70 18.95
C ARG A 68 -21.14 14.20 18.99
N ALA A 69 -20.30 14.93 19.74
CA ALA A 69 -20.37 16.39 19.86
C ALA A 69 -20.21 17.11 18.51
N LEU A 70 -19.32 16.60 17.64
CA LEU A 70 -19.16 17.13 16.29
C LEU A 70 -20.39 16.87 15.43
N SER A 71 -21.01 15.69 15.54
CA SER A 71 -22.24 15.38 14.79
C SER A 71 -23.43 16.24 15.23
N GLU A 72 -23.51 16.56 16.53
CA GLU A 72 -24.59 17.39 17.10
C GLU A 72 -24.52 18.86 16.67
N HIS A 73 -23.37 19.33 16.17
CA HIS A 73 -23.25 20.67 15.60
C HIS A 73 -24.10 20.84 14.31
N GLY A 74 -24.49 19.75 13.65
CA GLY A 74 -25.44 19.76 12.52
C GLY A 74 -24.88 20.22 11.16
N ASP A 75 -23.82 21.04 11.16
CA ASP A 75 -23.21 21.59 9.93
C ASP A 75 -21.98 20.81 9.44
N LEU A 76 -21.57 19.77 10.17
CA LEU A 76 -20.34 19.03 9.90
C LEU A 76 -20.65 17.63 9.37
N LEU A 77 -20.16 17.33 8.17
CA LEU A 77 -20.11 15.99 7.64
C LEU A 77 -18.83 15.30 8.13
N LEU A 78 -19.00 14.15 8.79
CA LEU A 78 -17.88 13.36 9.31
C LEU A 78 -17.58 12.20 8.37
N ALA A 79 -16.30 11.98 8.11
CA ALA A 79 -15.81 10.84 7.34
C ALA A 79 -14.60 10.17 8.01
N VAL A 80 -14.39 8.90 7.71
CA VAL A 80 -13.18 8.15 8.07
C VAL A 80 -12.33 7.97 6.82
N ALA A 81 -11.05 8.31 6.90
CA ALA A 81 -10.06 7.96 5.90
C ALA A 81 -9.00 7.07 6.56
N THR A 82 -8.73 5.89 6.00
CA THR A 82 -7.77 4.95 6.58
C THR A 82 -7.04 4.14 5.52
N SER A 83 -5.76 3.86 5.77
CA SER A 83 -4.98 2.90 4.98
C SER A 83 -5.35 1.44 5.29
N SER A 84 -6.15 1.19 6.33
CA SER A 84 -6.67 -0.16 6.59
C SER A 84 -7.60 -0.59 5.46
N ARG A 85 -7.55 -1.87 5.11
CA ARG A 85 -8.52 -2.49 4.19
C ARG A 85 -9.92 -2.51 4.82
N SER A 86 -10.93 -2.57 3.96
CA SER A 86 -12.36 -2.65 4.29
C SER A 86 -12.68 -3.72 5.33
N GLU A 87 -12.10 -4.92 5.20
CA GLU A 87 -12.28 -6.02 6.16
C GLU A 87 -11.76 -5.68 7.57
N GLY A 88 -10.64 -4.95 7.66
CA GLY A 88 -10.10 -4.49 8.94
C GLY A 88 -11.00 -3.46 9.61
N VAL A 89 -11.59 -2.56 8.83
CA VAL A 89 -12.58 -1.58 9.30
C VAL A 89 -13.85 -2.27 9.77
N ARG A 90 -14.37 -3.24 9.00
CA ARG A 90 -15.55 -4.03 9.36
C ARG A 90 -15.40 -4.68 10.73
N LYS A 91 -14.24 -5.29 11.01
CA LYS A 91 -13.93 -5.89 12.32
C LYS A 91 -13.87 -4.88 13.45
N LYS A 92 -13.26 -3.71 13.22
CA LYS A 92 -13.23 -2.62 14.22
C LYS A 92 -14.65 -2.12 14.53
N ARG A 93 -15.52 -2.04 13.53
CA ARG A 93 -16.91 -1.57 13.68
C ARG A 93 -17.74 -2.46 14.62
N ILE A 94 -17.46 -3.77 14.71
CA ILE A 94 -18.23 -4.71 15.57
C ILE A 94 -18.34 -4.23 17.02
N LYS A 95 -17.26 -3.63 17.58
CA LYS A 95 -17.26 -3.12 18.97
C LYS A 95 -17.51 -1.62 19.09
N HIS A 96 -17.45 -0.90 17.97
CA HIS A 96 -17.47 0.57 17.94
C HIS A 96 -18.62 1.11 17.07
N GLU A 97 -19.66 0.31 16.85
CA GLU A 97 -20.76 0.62 15.93
C GLU A 97 -21.41 1.98 16.22
N GLU A 98 -21.61 2.29 17.51
CA GLU A 98 -22.16 3.55 17.96
C GLU A 98 -21.31 4.76 17.49
N MET A 99 -19.99 4.69 17.56
CA MET A 99 -19.13 5.76 17.06
C MET A 99 -19.19 5.84 15.53
N PHE A 100 -19.26 4.68 14.87
CA PHE A 100 -19.24 4.59 13.42
C PHE A 100 -20.54 5.08 12.75
N GLN A 101 -21.65 5.19 13.47
CA GLN A 101 -22.93 5.66 12.95
C GLN A 101 -22.92 7.16 12.57
N PHE A 102 -21.99 7.92 13.15
CA PHE A 102 -21.89 9.37 12.93
C PHE A 102 -21.08 9.74 11.67
N PHE A 103 -20.41 8.77 11.03
CA PHE A 103 -19.66 9.01 9.81
C PHE A 103 -20.49 8.66 8.58
N GLU A 104 -20.65 9.61 7.67
CA GLU A 104 -21.38 9.44 6.40
C GLU A 104 -20.60 8.56 5.43
N HIS A 105 -19.28 8.73 5.39
CA HIS A 105 -18.41 8.04 4.45
C HIS A 105 -17.19 7.45 5.15
N VAL A 106 -16.78 6.27 4.67
CA VAL A 106 -15.59 5.58 5.12
C VAL A 106 -14.79 5.16 3.90
N VAL A 107 -13.62 5.77 3.73
CA VAL A 107 -12.67 5.49 2.65
C VAL A 107 -11.54 4.61 3.18
N THR A 108 -11.36 3.46 2.56
CA THR A 108 -10.42 2.42 2.99
C THR A 108 -9.26 2.27 2.02
N GLY A 109 -8.17 1.63 2.45
CA GLY A 109 -6.95 1.49 1.63
C GLY A 109 -7.10 0.56 0.41
N ASP A 110 -8.24 -0.13 0.30
CA ASP A 110 -8.64 -0.97 -0.84
C ASP A 110 -9.86 -0.40 -1.59
N ASP A 111 -10.22 0.86 -1.34
CA ASP A 111 -11.18 1.60 -2.18
C ASP A 111 -10.61 1.75 -3.59
N LYS A 112 -11.45 1.58 -4.61
CA LYS A 112 -11.04 1.64 -6.03
C LYS A 112 -10.62 3.04 -6.49
N ASN A 113 -11.00 4.06 -5.74
CA ASN A 113 -10.75 5.46 -6.06
C ASN A 113 -9.53 6.04 -5.31
N VAL A 114 -8.83 5.22 -4.51
CA VAL A 114 -7.61 5.55 -3.76
C VAL A 114 -6.42 4.87 -4.40
#